data_AF-A0A535QUJ5-F1
#
_entry.id   AF-A0A535QUJ5-F1
#
_cell.length_a   1.000
_cell.length_b   1.000
_cell.length_c   1.000
_cell.angle_alpha   90.00
_cell.angle_beta   90.00
_cell.angle_gamma   90.00
#
_symmetry.space_group_name_H-M   'P 1'
#
loop_
_entity.id
_entity.type
_entity.pdbx_description
1 polymer ?
#
loop_
_entity_poly.entity_id
_entity_poly.type
_entity_poly.pdbx_seq_one_letter_code
_entity_poly.pdbx_strand_id
1 'polypeptide(L)'
;MDIMCNLLGAAFLLPLGAALGSFFEVVLDRVPRGESLLWPPSHCRTCRHRLTADELIPVISYLAQRGRCRACDTPIGRGVPIREALSGLALALPWALGGCGHPVVVLIGGLVLLVAIWITQGVRQARRPPAGAARN
;
A
#
# COMPACT_ATOMS: atom_id res chain seq x y z
N MET A 1 3.62 27.40 16.06
CA MET A 1 3.47 27.36 14.59
C MET A 1 3.88 25.98 14.05
N ASP A 2 5.02 25.47 14.51
CA ASP A 2 5.66 24.25 13.96
C ASP A 2 4.87 22.96 14.23
N ILE A 3 4.27 22.83 15.42
CA ILE A 3 3.46 21.64 15.79
C ILE A 3 2.25 21.49 14.87
N MET A 4 1.50 22.58 14.64
CA MET A 4 0.33 22.56 13.78
C MET A 4 0.70 22.26 12.33
N CYS A 5 1.80 22.84 11.84
CA CYS A 5 2.34 22.58 10.52
C CYS A 5 2.77 21.10 10.34
N ASN A 6 3.45 20.53 11.34
CA ASN A 6 3.85 19.12 11.34
C ASN A 6 2.61 18.20 11.34
N LEU A 7 1.61 18.47 12.18
CA LEU A 7 0.40 17.64 12.24
C LEU A 7 -0.42 17.71 10.95
N LEU A 8 -0.61 18.90 10.38
CA LEU A 8 -1.36 19.07 9.13
C LEU A 8 -0.66 18.38 7.95
N GLY A 9 0.66 18.55 7.82
CA GLY A 9 1.39 17.88 6.74
C GLY A 9 1.46 16.36 6.94
N ALA A 10 1.58 15.86 8.18
CA ALA A 10 1.53 14.43 8.46
C ALA A 10 0.15 13.84 8.12
N ALA A 11 -0.93 14.55 8.46
CA ALA A 11 -2.29 14.15 8.12
C ALA A 11 -2.53 14.08 6.61
N PHE A 12 -1.86 14.92 5.81
CA PHE A 12 -1.90 14.85 4.34
C PHE A 12 -1.03 13.72 3.78
N LEU A 13 0.19 13.54 4.30
CA LEU A 13 1.15 12.55 3.81
C LEU A 13 0.75 11.10 4.13
N LEU A 14 0.02 10.88 5.23
CA LEU A 14 -0.42 9.54 5.64
C LEU A 14 -1.29 8.85 4.57
N PRO A 15 -2.44 9.43 4.13
CA PRO A 15 -3.25 8.81 3.08
C PRO A 15 -2.53 8.78 1.72
N LEU A 16 -1.68 9.77 1.43
CA LEU A 16 -0.89 9.79 0.19
C LEU A 16 0.09 8.61 0.13
N GLY A 17 0.85 8.38 1.21
CA GLY A 17 1.77 7.25 1.31
C GLY A 17 1.04 5.91 1.27
N ALA A 18 -0.14 5.81 1.90
CA ALA A 18 -0.96 4.60 1.84
C ALA A 18 -1.48 4.32 0.41
N ALA A 19 -1.90 5.35 -0.33
CA ALA A 19 -2.32 5.23 -1.72
C ALA A 19 -1.16 4.79 -2.64
N LEU A 20 0.03 5.36 -2.45
CA LEU A 20 1.24 4.91 -3.15
C LEU A 20 1.54 3.45 -2.84
N GLY A 21 1.43 3.05 -1.58
CA GLY A 21 1.60 1.66 -1.18
C GLY A 21 0.60 0.72 -1.86
N SER A 22 -0.67 1.11 -1.93
CA SER A 22 -1.70 0.34 -2.63
C SER A 22 -1.40 0.18 -4.12
N PHE A 23 -0.91 1.24 -4.77
CA PHE A 23 -0.48 1.19 -6.18
C PHE A 23 0.72 0.26 -6.40
N PHE A 24 1.76 0.37 -5.57
CA PHE A 24 2.93 -0.50 -5.71
C PHE A 24 2.62 -1.98 -5.47
N GLU A 25 1.62 -2.29 -4.65
CA GLU A 25 1.13 -3.66 -4.50
C GLU A 25 0.63 -4.22 -5.84
N VAL A 26 -0.17 -3.43 -6.57
CA VAL A 26 -0.64 -3.80 -7.92
C VAL A 26 0.53 -3.93 -8.89
N VAL A 27 1.52 -3.05 -8.82
CA VAL A 27 2.74 -3.12 -9.66
C VAL A 27 3.50 -4.42 -9.40
N LEU A 28 3.80 -4.74 -8.14
CA LEU A 28 4.52 -5.96 -7.78
C LEU A 28 3.74 -7.23 -8.15
N ASP A 29 2.41 -7.18 -8.07
CA ASP A 29 1.53 -8.29 -8.41
C ASP A 29 1.43 -8.51 -9.94
N ARG A 30 1.25 -7.45 -10.73
CA ARG A 30 0.92 -7.55 -12.17
C ARG A 30 2.14 -7.52 -13.10
N VAL A 31 3.17 -6.75 -12.80
CA VAL A 31 4.36 -6.60 -13.68
C VAL A 31 5.06 -7.93 -13.94
N PRO A 32 5.33 -8.80 -12.95
CA PRO A 32 5.96 -10.10 -13.21
C PRO A 32 5.12 -11.06 -14.07
N ARG A 33 3.81 -10.80 -14.19
CA ARG A 33 2.88 -11.59 -15.01
C ARG A 33 2.64 -10.98 -16.40
N GLY A 34 3.25 -9.84 -16.71
CA GLY A 34 2.99 -9.11 -17.95
C GLY A 34 1.56 -8.57 -18.05
N GLU A 35 0.85 -8.47 -16.93
CA GLU A 35 -0.53 -7.98 -16.88
C GLU A 35 -0.55 -6.45 -16.90
N SER A 36 -1.60 -5.86 -17.50
CA SER A 36 -1.74 -4.40 -17.52
C SER A 36 -2.08 -3.84 -16.13
N LEU A 37 -1.53 -2.68 -15.79
CA LEU A 37 -1.77 -2.02 -14.50
C LEU A 37 -3.16 -1.37 -14.41
N LEU A 38 -3.72 -0.96 -15.54
CA LEU A 38 -4.95 -0.18 -15.61
C LEU A 38 -6.19 -1.04 -15.89
N TRP A 39 -6.03 -2.06 -16.73
CA TRP A 39 -7.11 -2.96 -17.17
C TRP A 39 -6.77 -4.45 -16.97
N PRO A 40 -7.70 -5.25 -16.44
CA PRO A 40 -8.99 -4.87 -15.86
C PRO A 40 -8.82 -4.09 -14.53
N PRO A 41 -9.85 -3.33 -14.10
CA PRO A 41 -9.86 -2.70 -12.78
C PRO A 41 -9.74 -3.74 -11.66
N SER A 42 -9.41 -3.29 -10.46
CA SER A 42 -9.32 -4.15 -9.27
C SER A 42 -10.60 -4.93 -9.06
N HIS A 43 -10.46 -6.25 -8.91
CA HIS A 43 -11.57 -7.18 -8.76
C HIS A 43 -11.20 -8.31 -7.80
N CYS A 44 -12.21 -8.92 -7.18
CA CYS A 44 -12.01 -10.11 -6.36
C CYS A 44 -11.59 -11.30 -7.24
N ARG A 45 -10.53 -12.02 -6.85
CA ARG A 45 -10.05 -13.18 -7.61
C ARG A 45 -10.99 -14.40 -7.57
N THR A 46 -11.88 -14.47 -6.58
CA THR A 46 -12.83 -15.58 -6.43
C THR A 46 -14.13 -15.35 -7.20
N CYS A 47 -14.81 -14.24 -6.94
CA CYS A 47 -16.14 -13.97 -7.52
C CYS A 47 -16.12 -12.98 -8.70
N ARG A 48 -14.96 -12.40 -9.01
CA ARG A 48 -14.80 -11.34 -10.03
C ARG A 48 -15.64 -10.08 -9.79
N HIS A 49 -16.16 -9.89 -8.56
CA HIS A 49 -16.76 -8.63 -8.14
C HIS A 49 -15.78 -7.48 -8.38
N ARG A 50 -16.23 -6.46 -9.10
CA ARG A 50 -15.45 -5.26 -9.38
C ARG A 50 -15.49 -4.36 -8.14
N LEU A 51 -14.33 -4.03 -7.60
CA LEU A 51 -14.25 -3.20 -6.41
C LEU A 51 -14.77 -1.78 -6.71
N THR A 52 -15.61 -1.26 -5.81
CA THR A 52 -16.09 0.12 -5.83
C THR A 52 -15.01 1.07 -5.29
N ALA A 53 -15.20 2.39 -5.49
CA ALA A 53 -14.24 3.39 -5.06
C ALA A 53 -13.98 3.38 -3.54
N ASP A 54 -15.00 3.10 -2.73
CA ASP A 54 -14.88 2.97 -1.28
C ASP A 54 -14.20 1.65 -0.86
N GLU A 55 -14.27 0.60 -1.68
CA GLU A 55 -13.52 -0.65 -1.49
C GLU A 55 -12.02 -0.50 -1.81
N LEU A 56 -11.64 0.58 -2.52
CA LEU A 56 -10.27 0.91 -2.89
C LEU A 56 -9.56 1.83 -1.89
N ILE A 57 -10.24 2.32 -0.85
CA ILE A 57 -9.61 3.20 0.15
C ILE A 57 -8.62 2.38 1.00
N PRO A 58 -7.30 2.67 0.92
CA PRO A 58 -6.27 1.86 1.58
C PRO A 58 -6.51 1.74 3.08
N VAL A 59 -6.28 0.55 3.65
CA VAL A 59 -6.50 0.18 5.06
C VAL A 59 -7.96 0.26 5.53
N ILE A 60 -8.65 1.37 5.28
CA ILE A 60 -10.03 1.66 5.72
C ILE A 60 -10.99 0.66 5.11
N SER A 61 -10.88 0.39 3.80
CA SER A 61 -11.77 -0.55 3.14
C SER A 61 -11.64 -1.96 3.71
N TYR A 62 -10.42 -2.39 4.07
CA TYR A 62 -10.15 -3.69 4.70
C TYR A 62 -10.81 -3.78 6.09
N LEU A 63 -10.67 -2.74 6.91
CA LEU A 63 -11.24 -2.69 8.25
C LEU A 63 -12.78 -2.67 8.20
N ALA A 64 -13.36 -1.85 7.33
CA ALA A 64 -14.81 -1.78 7.12
C ALA A 64 -15.39 -3.12 6.65
N GLN A 65 -14.65 -3.84 5.79
CA GLN A 65 -14.99 -5.16 5.28
C GLN A 65 -14.64 -6.31 6.24
N ARG A 66 -14.03 -6.01 7.40
CA ARG A 66 -13.54 -7.02 8.36
C ARG A 66 -12.61 -8.07 7.72
N GLY A 67 -11.85 -7.65 6.71
CA GLY A 67 -10.92 -8.50 5.97
C GLY A 67 -11.57 -9.57 5.09
N ARG A 68 -12.80 -9.36 4.60
CA ARG A 68 -13.51 -10.29 3.71
C ARG A 68 -14.12 -9.55 2.52
N CYS A 69 -14.18 -10.19 1.35
CA CYS A 69 -14.85 -9.58 0.20
C CYS A 69 -16.35 -9.38 0.46
N ARG A 70 -16.89 -8.18 0.22
CA ARG A 70 -18.32 -7.88 0.43
C ARG A 70 -19.29 -8.76 -0.36
N ALA A 71 -18.88 -9.28 -1.51
CA ALA A 71 -19.74 -10.04 -2.40
C ALA A 71 -19.72 -11.56 -2.15
N CYS A 72 -18.61 -12.12 -1.63
CA CYS A 72 -18.45 -13.57 -1.52
C CYS A 72 -17.77 -14.06 -0.24
N ASP A 73 -17.51 -13.17 0.72
CA ASP A 73 -16.90 -13.46 2.04
C ASP A 73 -15.52 -14.15 2.01
N THR A 74 -14.89 -14.26 0.84
CA THR A 74 -13.53 -14.80 0.72
C THR A 74 -12.57 -13.91 1.53
N PRO A 75 -11.70 -14.51 2.36
CA PRO A 75 -10.76 -13.75 3.19
C PRO A 75 -9.77 -12.97 2.34
N ILE A 76 -9.56 -11.70 2.70
CA ILE A 76 -8.54 -10.83 2.14
C ILE A 76 -7.30 -10.91 3.03
N GLY A 77 -6.14 -11.15 2.42
CA GLY A 77 -4.87 -11.30 3.15
C GLY A 77 -4.46 -10.03 3.88
N ARG A 78 -4.10 -10.14 5.17
CA ARG A 78 -3.66 -9.02 6.03
C ARG A 78 -2.38 -8.33 5.55
N GLY A 79 -1.58 -8.98 4.70
CA GLY A 79 -0.32 -8.42 4.21
C GLY A 79 -0.49 -7.12 3.41
N VAL A 80 -1.58 -7.00 2.65
CA VAL A 80 -1.87 -5.82 1.83
C VAL A 80 -2.13 -4.59 2.70
N PRO A 81 -3.13 -4.57 3.61
CA PRO A 81 -3.39 -3.38 4.44
C PRO A 81 -2.21 -3.05 5.37
N ILE A 82 -1.40 -4.02 5.78
CA ILE A 82 -0.17 -3.75 6.54
C ILE A 82 0.84 -2.97 5.69
N ARG A 83 1.07 -3.36 4.43
CA ARG A 83 2.01 -2.65 3.55
C ARG A 83 1.51 -1.26 3.15
N GLU A 84 0.21 -1.08 2.99
CA GLU A 84 -0.42 0.23 2.80
C GLU A 84 -0.16 1.13 4.02
N ALA A 85 -0.43 0.63 5.23
CA ALA A 85 -0.19 1.38 6.47
C ALA A 85 1.29 1.75 6.65
N LEU A 86 2.21 0.80 6.40
CA LEU A 86 3.65 1.07 6.48
C LEU A 86 4.09 2.14 5.48
N SER A 87 3.53 2.16 4.27
CA SER A 87 3.84 3.18 3.26
C SER A 87 3.34 4.57 3.67
N GLY A 88 2.14 4.66 4.26
CA GLY A 88 1.64 5.89 4.86
C GLY A 88 2.52 6.40 6.00
N LEU A 89 2.89 5.51 6.93
CA LEU A 89 3.74 5.84 8.07
C LEU A 89 5.16 6.25 7.66
N ALA A 90 5.71 5.65 6.59
CA ALA A 90 7.03 5.99 6.07
C ALA A 90 7.14 7.46 5.64
N LEU A 91 6.04 8.09 5.21
CA LEU A 91 6.00 9.51 4.87
C LEU A 91 5.52 10.39 6.04
N ALA A 92 4.48 9.95 6.75
CA ALA A 92 3.83 10.77 7.78
C ALA A 92 4.64 10.90 9.07
N LEU A 93 5.30 9.83 9.53
CA LEU A 93 6.00 9.83 10.81
C LEU A 93 7.25 10.72 10.79
N PRO A 94 8.15 10.65 9.78
CA PRO A 94 9.27 11.59 9.69
C PRO A 94 8.78 13.05 9.64
N TRP A 95 7.69 13.31 8.92
CA TRP A 95 7.09 14.65 8.84
C TRP A 95 6.56 15.14 10.19
N ALA A 96 5.86 14.29 10.93
CA ALA A 96 5.33 14.66 12.25
C ALA A 96 6.44 15.06 13.23
N LEU A 97 7.64 14.48 13.11
CA LEU A 97 8.77 14.70 14.00
C LEU A 97 9.57 15.99 13.70
N GLY A 98 9.55 16.48 12.46
CA GLY A 98 10.39 17.62 12.09
C GLY A 98 10.17 18.22 10.70
N GLY A 99 9.04 17.93 10.05
CA GLY A 99 8.76 18.29 8.67
C GLY A 99 8.87 19.78 8.38
N CYS A 100 8.34 20.64 9.24
CA CYS A 100 8.34 22.09 8.99
C CYS A 100 9.69 22.77 9.26
N GLY A 101 10.58 22.16 10.05
CA GLY A 101 11.96 22.64 10.23
C GLY A 101 12.86 22.27 9.06
N HIS A 102 12.73 21.04 8.54
CA HIS A 102 13.60 20.51 7.48
C HIS A 102 12.81 19.72 6.43
N PRO A 103 11.91 20.37 5.67
CA PRO A 103 10.94 19.67 4.82
C PRO A 103 11.61 18.80 3.75
N VAL A 104 12.67 19.31 3.12
CA VAL A 104 13.37 18.58 2.05
C VAL A 104 14.05 17.32 2.58
N VAL A 105 14.79 17.44 3.69
CA VAL A 105 15.52 16.30 4.29
C VAL A 105 14.54 15.23 4.75
N VAL A 106 13.45 15.64 5.38
CA VAL A 106 12.42 14.74 5.90
C VAL A 106 11.68 14.02 4.76
N LEU A 107 11.34 14.73 3.68
CA LEU A 107 10.71 14.12 2.50
C LEU A 107 11.66 13.14 1.79
N ILE A 108 12.94 13.49 1.63
CA ILE A 108 13.94 12.57 1.06
C ILE A 108 14.05 11.32 1.94
N GLY A 109 14.16 11.48 3.26
CA GLY A 109 14.21 10.36 4.20
C GLY A 109 12.97 9.48 4.10
N GLY A 110 11.77 10.07 4.05
CA GLY A 110 10.51 9.34 3.88
C GLY A 110 10.44 8.59 2.55
N LEU A 111 10.88 9.20 1.44
CA LEU A 111 10.95 8.56 0.13
C LEU A 111 11.96 7.41 0.11
N VAL A 112 13.12 7.57 0.74
CA VAL A 112 14.11 6.50 0.89
C VAL A 112 13.52 5.32 1.67
N LEU A 113 12.80 5.58 2.76
CA LEU A 113 12.11 4.52 3.52
C LEU A 113 11.04 3.82 2.69
N LEU A 114 10.21 4.59 1.98
CA LEU A 114 9.18 4.05 1.08
C LEU A 114 9.81 3.14 0.01
N VAL A 115 10.84 3.62 -0.68
CA VAL A 115 11.56 2.86 -1.70
C VAL A 115 12.21 1.61 -1.10
N ALA A 116 12.85 1.70 0.07
CA ALA A 116 13.44 0.55 0.76
C ALA A 116 12.38 -0.52 1.10
N ILE A 117 11.18 -0.11 1.55
CA ILE A 117 10.05 -1.03 1.77
C ILE A 117 9.72 -1.76 0.45
N TRP A 118 9.52 -1.03 -0.65
CA TRP A 118 9.09 -1.66 -1.90
C TRP A 118 10.17 -2.48 -2.61
N ILE A 119 11.44 -2.08 -2.53
CA ILE A 119 12.57 -2.89 -3.00
C ILE A 119 12.63 -4.20 -2.21
N THR A 120 12.55 -4.15 -0.88
CA THR A 120 12.61 -5.37 -0.07
C THR A 120 11.43 -6.30 -0.33
N GLN A 121 10.22 -5.77 -0.51
CA GLN A 121 9.06 -6.58 -0.89
C GLN A 121 9.19 -7.14 -2.31
N GLY A 122 9.63 -6.34 -3.27
CA GLY A 122 9.85 -6.76 -4.66
C GLY A 122 10.89 -7.88 -4.76
N VAL A 123 12.02 -7.75 -4.06
CA VAL A 123 13.05 -8.80 -3.98
C VAL A 123 12.50 -10.06 -3.32
N ARG A 124 11.72 -9.93 -2.23
CA ARG A 124 11.07 -11.08 -1.59
C ARG A 124 10.10 -11.78 -2.52
N GLN A 125 9.34 -11.02 -3.31
CA GLN A 125 8.37 -11.57 -4.26
C GLN A 125 9.04 -12.24 -5.45
N ALA A 126 10.11 -11.65 -6.00
CA ALA A 126 10.91 -12.26 -7.07
C ALA A 126 11.56 -13.59 -6.63
N ARG A 127 11.85 -13.74 -5.34
CA ARG A 127 12.37 -14.98 -4.76
C ARG A 127 11.29 -16.01 -4.40
N ARG A 128 10.00 -15.66 -4.47
CA ARG A 128 8.95 -16.64 -4.18
C ARG A 128 8.90 -17.66 -5.32
N PRO A 129 8.95 -18.97 -5.00
CA PRO A 129 8.78 -19.98 -6.03
C PRO A 129 7.40 -19.82 -6.69
N PRO A 130 7.28 -20.12 -7.99
CA PRO A 130 6.00 -20.07 -8.69
C PRO A 130 4.98 -20.97 -7.98
N ALA A 131 3.75 -20.47 -7.85
CA ALA A 131 2.68 -21.17 -7.15
C ALA A 131 2.41 -22.53 -7.84
N GLY A 132 2.93 -23.61 -7.26
CA GLY A 132 2.84 -24.96 -7.83
C GLY A 132 4.13 -25.79 -7.75
N ALA A 133 5.30 -25.17 -7.54
CA ALA A 133 6.59 -25.89 -7.54
C ALA A 133 6.84 -26.81 -6.32
N ALA A 134 5.98 -26.77 -5.30
CA ALA A 134 6.09 -27.61 -4.09
C ALA A 134 5.09 -28.79 -4.07
N ARG A 135 4.47 -29.13 -5.22
CA ARG A 135 3.47 -30.19 -5.32
C ARG A 135 3.96 -31.48 -6.00
N ASN A 136 5.27 -31.63 -6.20
CA ASN A 136 5.90 -32.84 -6.72
C ASN A 136 6.95 -33.38 -5.74
#